data_AF-A0A529VHV0-F1
#
_entry.id   AF-A0A529VHV0-F1
#
_cell.length_a   1.000
_cell.length_b   1.000
_cell.length_c   1.000
_cell.angle_alpha   90.00
_cell.angle_beta   90.00
_cell.angle_gamma   90.00
#
_symmetry.space_group_name_H-M   'P 1'
#
loop_
_entity.id
_entity.type
_entity.pdbx_description
1 polymer ?
#
loop_
_entity_poly.entity_id
_entity_poly.type
_entity_poly.pdbx_seq_one_letter_code
_entity_poly.pdbx_strand_id
1 'polypeptide(L)'
;MSAETIQSRREWLLSDRPASRLQARLGRAYVSWRRFSANRLALVGMLIIIALLVVAAFADVLAPYSPTVGDLKNARLLAPSAAHWFGTDDLGRDIYSRIVYG
;
A
#
# COMPACT_ATOMS: atom_id res chain seq x y z
N MET A 1 16.02 -45.65 -19.99
CA MET A 1 14.82 -44.96 -19.44
C MET A 1 15.30 -43.75 -18.68
N SER A 2 15.38 -42.61 -19.37
CA SER A 2 15.81 -41.34 -18.78
C SER A 2 14.69 -40.83 -17.89
N ALA A 3 14.93 -40.74 -16.58
CA ALA A 3 14.00 -40.09 -15.68
C ALA A 3 13.95 -38.61 -16.06
N GLU A 4 12.83 -38.15 -16.62
CA GLU A 4 12.53 -36.72 -16.70
C GLU A 4 12.40 -36.22 -15.26
N THR A 5 13.50 -35.72 -14.71
CA THR A 5 13.51 -35.06 -13.42
C THR A 5 12.60 -33.85 -13.52
N ILE A 6 11.45 -33.89 -12.84
CA ILE A 6 10.55 -32.74 -12.75
C ILE A 6 11.31 -31.62 -12.04
N GLN A 7 11.88 -30.70 -12.83
CA GLN A 7 12.66 -29.58 -12.31
C GLN A 7 11.74 -28.68 -11.49
N SER A 8 12.08 -28.43 -10.22
CA SER A 8 11.26 -27.57 -9.38
C SER A 8 11.40 -26.10 -9.81
N ARG A 9 10.35 -25.28 -9.65
CA ARG A 9 10.42 -23.84 -9.96
C ARG A 9 11.58 -23.14 -9.24
N ARG A 10 11.93 -23.61 -8.04
CA ARG A 10 13.06 -23.10 -7.26
C ARG A 10 14.41 -23.45 -7.90
N GLU A 11 14.59 -24.67 -8.38
CA GLU A 11 15.81 -25.07 -9.11
C GLU A 11 15.97 -24.29 -10.41
N TRP A 12 14.87 -24.06 -11.14
CA TRP A 12 14.90 -23.24 -12.35
C TRP A 12 15.29 -21.79 -12.05
N LEU A 13 14.81 -21.21 -10.94
CA LEU A 13 15.14 -19.84 -10.52
C LEU A 13 16.56 -19.69 -9.94
N LEU A 14 17.11 -20.75 -9.34
CA LEU A 14 18.43 -20.75 -8.67
C LEU A 14 19.52 -21.46 -9.48
N SER A 15 19.33 -21.66 -10.78
CA SER A 15 20.30 -22.33 -11.65
C SER A 15 21.60 -21.53 -11.76
N ASP A 16 22.76 -22.20 -11.62
CA ASP A 16 24.09 -21.58 -11.78
C ASP A 16 24.39 -21.12 -13.22
N ARG A 17 23.63 -21.65 -14.19
CA ARG A 17 23.73 -21.31 -15.61
C ARG A 17 22.34 -21.00 -16.18
N PRO A 18 21.85 -19.75 -16.08
CA PRO A 18 20.54 -19.39 -16.61
C PRO A 18 20.53 -19.56 -18.14
N ALA A 19 19.53 -20.28 -18.66
CA ALA A 19 19.37 -20.55 -20.09
C ALA A 19 18.86 -19.33 -20.87
N SER A 20 18.29 -18.32 -20.19
CA SER A 20 17.80 -17.09 -20.81
C SER A 20 17.99 -15.85 -19.94
N ARG A 21 17.97 -14.66 -20.57
CA ARG A 21 18.00 -13.37 -19.85
C ARG A 21 16.82 -13.20 -18.90
N LEU A 22 15.64 -13.69 -19.27
CA LEU A 22 14.43 -13.62 -18.44
C LEU A 22 14.59 -14.49 -17.19
N GLN A 23 15.07 -15.73 -17.34
CA GLN A 23 15.37 -16.63 -16.22
C GLN A 23 16.36 -16.00 -15.26
N ALA A 24 17.45 -15.41 -15.77
CA ALA A 24 18.43 -14.71 -14.94
C ALA A 24 17.82 -13.52 -14.16
N ARG A 25 16.91 -12.75 -14.79
CA ARG A 25 16.20 -11.62 -14.13
C ARG A 25 15.26 -12.12 -13.05
N LEU A 26 14.45 -13.14 -13.34
CA LEU A 26 13.50 -13.71 -12.39
C LEU A 26 14.22 -14.38 -11.21
N GLY A 27 15.33 -15.09 -11.45
CA GLY A 27 16.17 -15.66 -10.39
C GLY A 27 16.74 -14.59 -9.46
N ARG A 28 17.30 -13.50 -10.03
CA ARG A 28 17.77 -12.36 -9.22
C ARG A 28 16.64 -11.70 -8.42
N ALA A 29 15.48 -11.46 -9.04
CA ALA A 29 14.32 -10.89 -8.36
C ALA A 29 13.84 -11.79 -7.21
N TYR A 30 13.81 -13.11 -7.42
CA TYR A 30 13.44 -14.08 -6.39
C TYR A 30 14.41 -14.06 -5.19
N VAL A 31 15.72 -14.03 -5.44
CA VAL A 31 16.72 -13.95 -4.36
C VAL A 31 16.60 -12.62 -3.60
N SER A 32 16.44 -11.50 -4.31
CA SER A 32 16.21 -10.18 -3.70
C SER A 32 14.94 -10.16 -2.85
N TRP A 33 13.83 -10.70 -3.38
CA TRP A 33 12.57 -10.81 -2.65
C TRP A 33 12.70 -11.68 -1.40
N ARG A 34 13.41 -12.81 -1.49
CA ARG A 34 13.65 -13.69 -0.33
C ARG A 34 14.48 -13.00 0.75
N ARG A 35 15.47 -12.19 0.37
CA ARG A 35 16.24 -11.37 1.34
C ARG A 35 15.40 -10.24 1.94
N PHE A 36 14.59 -9.57 1.12
CA PHE A 36 13.67 -8.53 1.55
C PHE A 36 12.64 -9.06 2.55
N SER A 37 11.96 -10.16 2.22
CA SER A 37 10.95 -10.80 3.07
C SER A 37 11.52 -11.43 4.34
N ALA A 38 12.83 -11.71 4.40
CA ALA A 38 13.48 -12.12 5.64
C ALA A 38 13.66 -10.96 6.65
N ASN A 39 13.62 -9.70 6.18
CA ASN A 39 13.74 -8.53 7.03
C ASN A 39 12.35 -8.07 7.52
N ARG A 40 12.07 -8.32 8.80
CA ARG A 40 10.78 -7.95 9.43
C ARG A 40 10.48 -6.45 9.34
N LEU A 41 11.48 -5.59 9.50
CA LEU A 41 11.31 -4.14 9.41
C LEU A 41 10.92 -3.71 7.99
N ALA A 42 11.53 -4.33 6.98
CA ALA A 42 11.21 -4.09 5.59
C ALA A 42 9.76 -4.52 5.26
N LEU A 43 9.30 -5.65 5.81
CA LEU A 43 7.92 -6.10 5.68
C LEU A 43 6.92 -5.15 6.37
N VAL A 44 7.24 -4.64 7.56
CA VAL A 44 6.40 -3.64 8.24
C VAL A 44 6.30 -2.36 7.40
N GLY A 45 7.40 -1.86 6.86
CA GLY A 45 7.38 -0.71 5.96
C GLY A 45 6.53 -0.95 4.70
N MET A 46 6.67 -2.12 4.07
CA MET A 46 5.82 -2.52 2.94
C MET A 46 4.34 -2.56 3.32
N LEU A 47 4.01 -3.10 4.49
CA LEU A 47 2.63 -3.16 4.98
C LEU A 47 2.04 -1.77 5.18
N ILE A 48 2.80 -0.84 5.77
CA ILE A 48 2.39 0.56 5.96
C ILE A 48 2.10 1.20 4.59
N ILE A 49 2.99 1.03 3.61
CA ILE A 49 2.80 1.58 2.26
C ILE A 49 1.53 1.00 1.63
N ILE A 50 1.33 -0.32 1.70
CA ILE A 50 0.11 -0.97 1.18
C ILE A 50 -1.13 -0.42 1.88
N ALA A 51 -1.10 -0.24 3.20
CA ALA A 51 -2.22 0.32 3.93
C ALA A 51 -2.55 1.75 3.47
N LEU A 52 -1.53 2.60 3.26
CA LEU A 52 -1.73 3.95 2.73
C LEU A 52 -2.30 3.94 1.31
N LEU A 53 -1.83 3.03 0.44
CA LEU A 53 -2.38 2.86 -0.91
C LEU A 53 -3.85 2.41 -0.88
N VAL A 54 -4.20 1.53 0.05
CA VAL A 54 -5.61 1.12 0.26
C VAL A 54 -6.43 2.31 0.72
N VAL A 55 -5.99 3.07 1.72
CA VAL A 55 -6.69 4.29 2.17
C VAL A 55 -6.91 5.27 1.01
N ALA A 56 -5.87 5.52 0.21
CA ALA A 56 -5.97 6.40 -0.96
C ALA A 56 -6.93 5.86 -2.03
N ALA A 57 -6.88 4.56 -2.32
CA ALA A 57 -7.76 3.93 -3.31
C ALA A 57 -9.24 3.93 -2.87
N PHE A 58 -9.51 3.93 -1.57
CA PHE A 58 -10.85 3.97 -0.99
C PHE A 58 -11.19 5.32 -0.34
N ALA A 59 -10.50 6.40 -0.73
CA ALA A 59 -10.66 7.72 -0.13
C ALA A 59 -12.12 8.21 -0.18
N ASP A 60 -12.80 8.08 -1.33
CA ASP A 60 -14.19 8.52 -1.49
C ASP A 60 -15.19 7.76 -0.60
N VAL A 61 -14.84 6.53 -0.18
CA VAL A 61 -15.68 5.70 0.69
C VAL A 61 -15.35 5.95 2.17
N LEU A 62 -14.06 6.14 2.48
CA LEU A 62 -13.60 6.39 3.85
C LEU A 62 -13.90 7.81 4.30
N ALA A 63 -13.75 8.80 3.43
CA ALA A 63 -13.88 10.23 3.70
C ALA A 63 -15.05 10.84 2.89
N PRO A 64 -16.29 10.77 3.39
CA PRO A 64 -17.48 11.17 2.62
C PRO A 64 -17.63 12.68 2.44
N TYR A 65 -16.91 13.51 3.20
CA TYR A 65 -16.94 14.96 3.09
C TYR A 65 -15.89 15.47 2.11
N SER A 66 -16.20 16.58 1.41
CA SER A 66 -15.24 17.24 0.54
C SER A 66 -14.02 17.73 1.33
N PRO A 67 -12.78 17.40 0.90
CA PRO A 67 -11.57 17.91 1.55
C PRO A 67 -11.32 19.39 1.26
N THR A 68 -11.92 19.94 0.20
CA THR A 68 -11.65 21.31 -0.28
C THR A 68 -12.80 22.27 -0.07
N VAL A 69 -14.04 21.78 -0.11
CA VAL A 69 -15.25 22.59 0.05
C VAL A 69 -15.73 22.52 1.51
N GLY A 70 -15.83 23.69 2.17
CA GLY A 70 -16.29 23.80 3.56
C GLY A 70 -17.60 24.57 3.72
N ASP A 71 -18.25 24.41 4.88
CA ASP A 71 -19.47 25.14 5.28
C ASP A 71 -19.18 26.09 6.45
N LEU A 72 -18.91 27.36 6.13
CA LEU A 72 -18.65 28.41 7.11
C LEU A 72 -19.85 28.77 7.99
N LYS A 73 -21.08 28.46 7.55
CA LYS A 73 -22.31 28.87 8.23
C LYS A 73 -22.68 27.89 9.33
N ASN A 74 -22.58 26.59 9.05
CA ASN A 74 -23.07 25.55 9.97
C ASN A 74 -21.95 24.66 10.51
N ALA A 75 -20.78 24.63 9.87
CA ALA A 75 -19.73 23.68 10.17
C ALA A 75 -18.41 24.33 10.54
N ARG A 76 -18.39 25.59 11.00
CA ARG A 76 -17.15 26.27 11.40
C ARG A 76 -16.71 25.87 12.81
N LEU A 77 -15.46 25.43 12.96
CA LEU A 77 -14.81 25.11 14.24
C LEU A 77 -15.63 24.14 15.11
N LEU A 78 -16.23 23.13 14.48
CA LEU A 78 -16.94 22.08 15.21
C LEU A 78 -15.93 21.18 15.92
N ALA A 79 -16.26 20.78 17.14
CA ALA A 79 -15.52 19.77 17.88
C ALA A 79 -15.68 18.38 17.23
N PRO A 80 -14.77 17.42 17.53
CA PRO A 80 -14.90 16.03 17.12
C PRO A 80 -16.27 15.43 17.46
N SER A 81 -16.91 14.79 16.49
CA SER A 81 -18.24 14.20 16.61
C SER A 81 -18.41 13.02 15.64
N ALA A 82 -19.51 12.28 15.76
CA ALA A 82 -19.82 11.18 14.84
C ALA A 82 -20.04 11.66 13.39
N ALA A 83 -20.48 12.92 13.21
CA ALA A 83 -20.59 13.55 11.89
C ALA A 83 -19.21 13.98 11.37
N HIS A 84 -18.41 14.66 12.20
CA HIS A 84 -17.06 15.10 11.83
C HIS A 84 -16.04 14.49 12.78
N TRP A 85 -15.43 13.37 12.40
CA TRP A 85 -14.64 12.53 13.32
C TRP A 85 -13.52 13.29 14.02
N PHE A 86 -12.86 14.21 13.31
CA PHE A 86 -11.81 15.08 13.88
C PHE A 86 -12.25 16.53 14.00
N GLY A 87 -13.55 16.80 13.83
CA GLY A 87 -14.10 18.15 13.78
C GLY A 87 -13.80 18.84 12.45
N THR A 88 -14.02 20.15 12.45
CA THR A 88 -13.86 21.00 11.26
C THR A 88 -12.94 22.18 11.53
N ASP A 89 -12.34 22.70 10.46
CA ASP A 89 -11.44 23.85 10.55
C ASP A 89 -12.19 25.21 10.53
N ASP A 90 -11.42 26.30 10.45
CA ASP A 90 -11.92 27.67 10.43
C ASP A 90 -12.70 28.04 9.16
N LEU A 91 -12.51 27.27 8.07
CA LEU A 91 -13.29 27.36 6.83
C LEU A 91 -14.45 26.37 6.78
N GLY A 92 -14.66 25.60 7.85
CA GLY A 92 -15.69 24.59 7.96
C GLY A 92 -15.48 23.37 7.07
N ARG A 93 -14.23 23.04 6.76
CA ARG A 93 -13.86 21.78 6.07
C ARG A 93 -13.66 20.67 7.08
N ASP A 94 -14.02 19.45 6.70
CA ASP A 94 -13.81 18.26 7.53
C ASP A 94 -12.32 17.90 7.62
N ILE A 95 -11.76 17.85 8.84
CA ILE A 95 -10.33 17.63 9.06
C ILE A 95 -9.93 16.19 8.71
N TYR A 96 -10.80 15.21 8.98
CA TYR A 96 -10.51 13.80 8.70
C TYR A 96 -10.40 13.55 7.20
N SER A 97 -11.38 14.05 6.41
CA SER A 97 -11.32 13.99 4.95
C SER A 97 -10.03 14.62 4.43
N ARG A 98 -9.62 15.78 4.94
CA ARG A 98 -8.37 16.42 4.51
C ARG A 98 -7.13 15.56 4.75
N ILE A 99 -7.07 14.86 5.88
CA ILE A 99 -5.95 13.95 6.19
C ILE A 99 -5.97 12.74 5.25
N VAL A 100 -7.13 12.18 4.93
CA VAL A 100 -7.26 11.02 4.03
C VAL A 100 -6.84 11.36 2.60
N TYR A 101 -7.20 12.54 2.10
CA TYR A 101 -6.84 12.98 0.75
C TYR A 101 -5.40 13.51 0.63
N GLY A 102 -4.79 13.95 1.74
CA GLY A 102 -3.42 14.49 1.78
C GLY A 102 -3.36 16.00 1.63
#